data_AF-A0A8W8IJM8-F1
#
_entry.id   AF-A0A8W8IJM8-F1
#
_cell.length_a   1.000
_cell.length_b   1.000
_cell.length_c   1.000
_cell.angle_alpha   90.00
_cell.angle_beta   90.00
_cell.angle_gamma   90.00
#
_symmetry.space_group_name_H-M   'P 1'
#
loop_
_entity.id
_entity.type
_entity.pdbx_description
1 polymer ?
#
loop_
_entity_poly.entity_id
_entity_poly.type
_entity_poly.pdbx_seq_one_letter_code
_entity_poly.pdbx_strand_id
1 'polypeptide(L)'
;ALLYQRGNTSLAYQNGQLALCKSANFLTDCTHHFVVKKTLDEGFYNVYTFQVQKNKSKFLGLNGRKLEIIDGTDEAYIKSFQIEKIKRDSFLKPCGKDDMYVYYNKFKGIYEAVSRADALKDEGFGMIIIPTPCQP
;
A
#
# COMPACT_ATOMS: atom_id res chain seq x y z
N ALA A 1 7.64 5.52 4.09
CA ALA A 1 7.51 5.01 2.70
C ALA A 1 6.93 3.59 2.66
N LEU A 2 6.43 3.14 1.50
CA LEU A 2 5.99 1.75 1.27
C LEU A 2 7.00 1.05 0.34
N LEU A 3 7.70 0.03 0.83
CA LEU A 3 8.76 -0.66 0.09
C LEU A 3 8.33 -2.01 -0.45
N TYR A 4 8.81 -2.32 -1.64
CA TYR A 4 8.91 -3.66 -2.18
C TYR A 4 10.22 -4.32 -1.67
N GLN A 5 10.09 -5.36 -0.84
CA GLN A 5 11.20 -5.94 -0.08
C GLN A 5 12.34 -6.50 -0.94
N ARG A 6 12.05 -7.09 -2.11
CA ARG A 6 13.05 -7.87 -2.88
C ARG A 6 13.70 -7.12 -4.04
N GLY A 7 13.53 -5.80 -4.10
CA GLY A 7 14.05 -5.01 -5.22
C GLY A 7 14.40 -3.57 -4.86
N ASN A 8 14.45 -3.22 -3.57
CA ASN A 8 14.74 -1.86 -3.08
C ASN A 8 13.96 -0.78 -3.85
N THR A 9 12.71 -1.08 -4.19
CA THR A 9 11.86 -0.17 -4.96
C THR A 9 10.71 0.27 -4.05
N SER A 10 10.42 1.57 -4.01
CA SER A 10 9.31 2.12 -3.24
C SER A 10 8.09 2.34 -4.08
N LEU A 11 6.93 2.10 -3.50
CA LEU A 11 5.69 2.76 -3.89
C LEU A 11 5.72 4.22 -3.45
N ALA A 12 5.59 5.11 -4.43
CA ALA A 12 5.64 6.55 -4.28
C ALA A 12 4.42 7.20 -4.93
N TYR A 13 3.97 8.31 -4.35
CA TYR A 13 3.04 9.23 -5.02
C TYR A 13 3.82 10.18 -5.92
N GLN A 14 3.57 10.16 -7.23
CA GLN A 14 4.19 11.06 -8.20
C GLN A 14 3.15 11.60 -9.18
N ASN A 15 3.05 12.93 -9.32
CA ASN A 15 2.19 13.60 -10.29
C ASN A 15 0.73 13.09 -10.34
N GLY A 16 0.13 12.83 -9.17
CA GLY A 16 -1.25 12.34 -9.11
C GLY A 16 -1.40 10.81 -9.18
N GLN A 17 -0.31 10.07 -9.40
CA GLN A 17 -0.34 8.64 -9.65
C GLN A 17 0.56 7.85 -8.71
N LEU A 18 0.30 6.55 -8.63
CA LEU A 18 1.15 5.59 -7.92
C LEU A 18 2.28 5.15 -8.85
N ALA A 19 3.53 5.31 -8.43
CA ALA A 19 4.70 4.96 -9.19
C ALA A 19 5.66 4.07 -8.39
N LEU A 20 6.46 3.27 -9.10
CA LEU A 20 7.55 2.49 -8.53
C LEU A 20 8.90 3.19 -8.75
N CYS A 21 9.62 3.46 -7.67
CA CYS A 21 10.88 4.20 -7.70
C CYS A 21 12.04 3.39 -7.11
N LYS A 22 13.17 3.25 -7.82
CA LYS A 22 14.39 2.59 -7.32
C LYS A 22 15.11 3.45 -6.25
N SER A 23 15.76 2.82 -5.27
CA SER A 23 16.21 3.43 -4.01
C SER A 23 17.29 4.51 -4.04
N ALA A 24 17.06 5.55 -3.22
CA ALA A 24 17.92 6.13 -2.18
C ALA A 24 17.25 7.43 -1.67
N ASN A 25 16.72 8.21 -2.61
CA ASN A 25 16.17 9.56 -2.34
C ASN A 25 14.82 9.54 -1.61
N PHE A 26 14.01 8.49 -1.76
CA PHE A 26 12.70 8.44 -1.10
C PHE A 26 12.79 8.22 0.42
N LEU A 27 13.93 7.86 1.03
CA LEU A 27 13.99 7.77 2.49
C LEU A 27 14.12 9.16 3.15
N THR A 28 14.49 10.17 2.35
CA THR A 28 14.66 11.55 2.82
C THR A 28 13.64 12.48 2.16
N ASP A 29 13.20 12.17 0.95
CA ASP A 29 12.18 12.92 0.22
C ASP A 29 10.76 12.50 0.63
N CYS A 30 10.22 13.21 1.61
CA CYS A 30 8.88 13.04 2.13
C CYS A 30 7.76 13.46 1.16
N THR A 31 8.09 14.08 0.03
CA THR A 31 7.08 14.53 -0.93
C THR A 31 6.31 13.38 -1.57
N HIS A 32 6.87 12.17 -1.50
CA HIS A 32 6.33 10.94 -2.06
C HIS A 32 5.71 10.00 -1.02
N HIS A 33 5.60 10.42 0.24
CA HIS A 33 5.23 9.54 1.36
C HIS A 33 3.75 9.56 1.67
N PHE A 34 3.37 8.54 2.44
CA PHE A 34 2.05 8.40 3.01
C PHE A 34 2.12 8.64 4.52
N VAL A 35 1.21 9.45 5.04
CA VAL A 35 0.88 9.50 6.46
C VAL A 35 0.06 8.24 6.76
N VAL A 36 0.63 7.37 7.58
CA VAL A 36 0.00 6.10 7.97
C VAL A 36 -0.74 6.29 9.28
N LYS A 37 -2.06 6.08 9.29
CA LYS A 37 -2.85 6.05 10.52
C LYS A 37 -3.22 4.61 10.83
N LYS A 38 -2.98 4.20 12.08
CA LYS A 38 -3.37 2.91 12.64
C LYS A 38 -4.57 3.12 13.57
N THR A 39 -5.66 2.41 13.32
CA THR A 39 -6.89 2.42 14.13
C THR A 39 -7.28 1.00 14.54
N LEU A 40 -8.12 0.88 15.56
CA LEU A 40 -8.79 -0.38 15.88
C LEU A 40 -10.15 -0.37 15.21
N ASP A 41 -10.41 -1.39 14.40
CA ASP A 41 -11.71 -1.62 13.78
C ASP A 41 -12.50 -2.59 14.65
N GLU A 42 -13.66 -2.12 15.11
CA GLU A 42 -14.56 -2.79 16.06
C GLU A 42 -13.89 -3.34 17.34
N GLY A 43 -12.68 -2.88 17.67
CA GLY A 43 -11.91 -3.34 18.82
C GLY A 43 -11.14 -4.65 18.62
N PHE A 44 -11.23 -5.29 17.45
CA PHE A 44 -10.65 -6.62 17.22
C PHE A 44 -9.44 -6.61 16.28
N TYR A 45 -9.41 -5.70 15.29
CA TYR A 45 -8.38 -5.72 14.24
C TYR A 45 -7.66 -4.39 14.10
N ASN A 46 -6.34 -4.45 13.91
CA ASN A 46 -5.55 -3.26 13.55
C ASN A 46 -5.77 -2.95 12.07
N VAL A 47 -6.30 -1.77 11.79
CA VAL A 47 -6.56 -1.27 10.44
C VAL A 47 -5.69 -0.05 10.15
N TYR A 48 -5.23 0.04 8.91
CA TYR A 48 -4.27 1.02 8.44
C TYR A 48 -4.84 1.79 7.26
N THR A 49 -4.70 3.11 7.30
CA THR A 49 -4.97 4.00 6.16
C THR A 49 -3.69 4.73 5.77
N PHE A 50 -3.53 4.99 4.47
CA PHE A 50 -2.33 5.58 3.90
C PHE A 50 -2.72 6.87 3.15
N GLN A 51 -2.66 7.99 3.83
CA GLN A 51 -3.02 9.30 3.28
C GLN A 51 -1.80 9.93 2.59
N VAL A 52 -1.95 10.52 1.41
CA VAL A 52 -0.84 11.20 0.72
C VAL A 52 -0.40 12.42 1.55
N GLN A 53 0.89 12.52 1.90
CA GLN A 53 1.38 13.58 2.79
C GLN A 53 1.12 14.98 2.23
N LYS A 54 1.39 15.20 0.95
CA LYS A 54 1.20 16.50 0.28
C LYS A 54 -0.25 16.82 -0.08
N ASN A 55 -1.13 15.82 -0.10
CA ASN A 55 -2.53 16.02 -0.47
C ASN A 55 -3.46 15.18 0.42
N LYS A 56 -4.00 15.83 1.44
CA LYS A 56 -4.85 15.19 2.46
C LYS A 56 -6.19 14.69 1.93
N SER A 57 -6.64 15.10 0.74
CA SER A 57 -7.84 14.51 0.12
C SER A 57 -7.56 13.20 -0.59
N LYS A 58 -6.29 12.81 -0.77
CA LYS A 58 -5.90 11.62 -1.51
C LYS A 58 -5.34 10.52 -0.62
N PHE A 59 -5.67 9.29 -0.98
CA PHE A 59 -5.29 8.09 -0.23
C PHE A 59 -4.78 7.02 -1.19
N LEU A 60 -3.95 6.11 -0.67
CA LEU A 60 -3.78 4.81 -1.30
C LEU A 60 -5.06 3.99 -1.09
N GLY A 61 -5.58 3.40 -2.16
CA GLY A 61 -6.76 2.55 -2.05
C GLY A 61 -6.93 1.63 -3.25
N LEU A 62 -7.95 0.78 -3.18
CA LEU A 62 -8.35 -0.11 -4.27
C LEU A 62 -9.51 0.48 -5.05
N ASN A 63 -9.30 0.61 -6.35
CA ASN A 63 -10.34 0.79 -7.35
C ASN A 63 -10.54 -0.54 -8.08
N GLY A 64 -11.63 -1.23 -7.77
CA GLY A 64 -11.83 -2.62 -8.16
C GLY A 64 -10.74 -3.51 -7.56
N ARG A 65 -9.80 -3.97 -8.40
CA ARG A 65 -8.63 -4.77 -7.97
C ARG A 65 -7.31 -4.01 -8.01
N LYS A 66 -7.25 -2.83 -8.64
CA LYS A 66 -5.99 -2.11 -8.82
C LYS A 66 -5.71 -1.24 -7.58
N LEU A 67 -4.48 -1.30 -7.08
CA LEU A 67 -4.01 -0.37 -6.05
C LEU A 67 -3.55 0.94 -6.71
N GLU A 68 -4.16 2.04 -6.32
CA GLU A 68 -3.84 3.35 -6.87
C GLU A 68 -4.15 4.49 -5.89
N ILE A 69 -4.00 5.74 -6.35
CA ILE A 69 -4.30 6.94 -5.58
C ILE A 69 -5.74 7.33 -5.86
N ILE A 70 -6.52 7.38 -4.81
CA ILE A 70 -7.97 7.61 -4.88
C ILE A 70 -8.36 8.87 -4.10
N ASP A 71 -9.57 9.37 -4.37
CA ASP A 71 -10.18 10.40 -3.53
C ASP A 71 -10.70 9.82 -2.22
N GLY A 72 -10.55 10.57 -1.12
CA GLY A 72 -10.96 10.14 0.21
C GLY A 72 -12.47 10.12 0.43
N THR A 73 -13.22 10.86 -0.39
CA THR A 73 -14.69 10.96 -0.35
C THR A 73 -15.39 9.88 -1.17
N ASP A 74 -14.67 9.14 -2.01
CA ASP A 74 -15.26 8.11 -2.84
C ASP A 74 -15.46 6.82 -2.02
N GLU A 75 -16.72 6.56 -1.65
CA GLU A 75 -17.11 5.42 -0.83
C GLU A 75 -17.03 4.08 -1.58
N ALA A 76 -16.96 4.09 -2.92
CA ALA A 76 -16.84 2.87 -3.71
C ALA A 76 -15.46 2.20 -3.57
N TYR A 77 -14.46 2.95 -3.10
CA TYR A 77 -13.09 2.46 -2.98
C TYR A 77 -12.72 1.99 -1.58
N ILE A 78 -11.88 0.95 -1.52
CA ILE A 78 -11.34 0.45 -0.24
C ILE A 78 -10.06 1.21 0.08
N LYS A 79 -10.07 2.01 1.16
CA LYS A 79 -8.93 2.82 1.63
C LYS A 79 -8.25 2.29 2.90
N SER A 80 -8.85 1.28 3.49
CA SER A 80 -8.45 0.68 4.76
C SER A 80 -7.90 -0.71 4.53
N PHE A 81 -6.77 -1.01 5.16
CA PHE A 81 -6.09 -2.28 5.01
C PHE A 81 -5.72 -2.87 6.36
N GLN A 82 -5.81 -4.18 6.49
CA GLN A 82 -5.08 -4.93 7.50
C GLN A 82 -3.70 -5.29 6.95
N ILE A 83 -2.76 -5.58 7.85
CA ILE A 83 -1.42 -6.06 7.48
C ILE A 83 -1.27 -7.48 8.00
N GLU A 84 -1.05 -8.41 7.10
CA GLU A 84 -0.75 -9.81 7.44
C GLU A 84 0.69 -10.14 7.07
N LYS A 85 1.45 -10.70 8.01
CA LYS A 85 2.79 -11.23 7.74
C LYS A 85 2.65 -12.67 7.26
N ILE A 86 3.09 -12.97 6.04
CA ILE A 86 3.11 -14.32 5.48
C ILE A 86 4.53 -14.63 5.06
N LYS A 87 5.10 -15.69 5.65
CA LYS A 87 6.52 -16.06 5.47
C LYS A 87 7.44 -14.87 5.85
N ARG A 88 8.16 -14.29 4.88
CA ARG A 88 9.11 -13.18 5.10
C ARG A 88 8.58 -11.82 4.67
N ASP A 89 7.39 -11.80 4.06
CA ASP A 89 6.81 -10.62 3.41
C ASP A 89 5.57 -10.14 4.20
N SER A 90 5.27 -8.84 4.14
CA SER A 90 4.06 -8.26 4.73
C SER A 90 3.06 -7.91 3.63
N PHE A 91 1.81 -8.34 3.73
CA PHE A 91 0.80 -8.11 2.70
C PHE A 91 -0.27 -7.16 3.22
N LEU A 92 -0.73 -6.25 2.35
CA LEU A 92 -1.92 -5.44 2.64
C LEU A 92 -3.16 -6.25 2.24
N LYS A 93 -4.08 -6.38 3.19
CA LYS A 93 -5.39 -6.99 2.98
C LYS A 93 -6.46 -5.92 3.00
N PRO A 94 -7.19 -5.68 1.91
CA PRO A 94 -8.28 -4.71 1.91
C PRO A 94 -9.36 -5.11 2.92
N CYS A 95 -9.78 -4.17 3.77
CA CYS A 95 -10.85 -4.42 4.74
C CYS A 95 -12.16 -4.81 4.02
N GLY A 96 -12.89 -5.78 4.58
CA GLY A 96 -14.11 -6.33 3.97
C GLY A 96 -13.86 -7.32 2.81
N LYS A 97 -12.61 -7.75 2.60
CA LYS A 97 -12.20 -8.69 1.54
C LYS A 97 -11.13 -9.67 2.06
N ASP A 98 -11.55 -10.57 2.95
CA ASP A 98 -10.63 -11.36 3.80
C ASP A 98 -9.68 -12.30 3.06
N ASP A 99 -10.03 -12.74 1.84
CA ASP A 99 -9.22 -13.63 1.02
C ASP A 99 -8.43 -12.91 -0.10
N MET A 100 -8.40 -11.57 -0.06
CA MET A 100 -7.69 -10.75 -1.03
C MET A 100 -6.41 -10.16 -0.44
N TYR A 101 -5.35 -10.16 -1.25
CA TYR A 101 -4.02 -9.68 -0.87
C TYR A 101 -3.48 -8.80 -1.99
N VAL A 102 -2.99 -7.63 -1.61
CA VAL A 102 -2.27 -6.74 -2.52
C VAL A 102 -0.88 -7.31 -2.76
N TYR A 103 -0.54 -7.55 -4.01
CA TYR A 103 0.78 -7.99 -4.44
C TYR A 103 1.25 -7.20 -5.66
N TYR A 104 2.56 -7.22 -5.90
CA TYR A 104 3.13 -6.63 -7.10
C TYR A 104 3.11 -7.62 -8.27
N ASN A 105 2.32 -7.33 -9.30
CA ASN A 105 2.37 -8.05 -10.56
C ASN A 105 3.54 -7.52 -11.42
N LYS A 106 4.63 -8.29 -11.47
CA LYS A 106 5.83 -7.95 -12.26
C LYS A 106 5.56 -7.85 -13.75
N PHE A 107 4.68 -8.67 -14.31
CA PHE A 107 4.39 -8.68 -15.75
C PHE A 107 3.64 -7.42 -16.18
N LYS A 108 2.69 -6.96 -15.36
CA LYS A 108 1.90 -5.75 -15.63
C LYS A 108 2.56 -4.47 -15.08
N GLY A 109 3.54 -4.60 -14.18
CA GLY A 109 4.19 -3.47 -13.53
C GLY A 109 3.30 -2.69 -12.55
N ILE A 110 2.29 -3.35 -11.94
CA ILE A 110 1.31 -2.71 -11.05
C ILE A 110 1.12 -3.49 -9.75
N TYR A 111 0.56 -2.84 -8.74
CA TYR A 111 -0.01 -3.52 -7.58
C TYR A 111 -1.49 -3.80 -7.82
N GLU A 112 -1.90 -5.03 -7.57
CA GLU A 112 -3.29 -5.44 -7.66
C GLU A 112 -3.65 -6.40 -6.51
N ALA A 113 -4.93 -6.44 -6.16
CA ALA A 113 -5.50 -7.36 -5.19
C ALA A 113 -5.91 -8.66 -5.91
N VAL A 114 -5.38 -9.77 -5.42
CA VAL A 114 -5.67 -11.12 -5.93
C VAL A 114 -5.97 -12.07 -4.77
N SER A 115 -6.40 -13.29 -5.09
CA SER A 115 -6.63 -14.32 -4.08
C SER A 115 -5.36 -14.63 -3.29
N ARG A 116 -5.50 -15.18 -2.08
CA ARG A 116 -4.36 -15.67 -1.30
C ARG A 116 -3.49 -16.66 -2.09
N ALA A 117 -4.12 -17.57 -2.82
CA ALA A 117 -3.41 -18.57 -3.60
C ALA A 117 -2.51 -17.89 -4.66
N ASP A 118 -3.04 -16.93 -5.41
CA ASP A 118 -2.32 -16.23 -6.47
C ASP A 118 -1.22 -15.32 -5.90
N ALA A 119 -1.50 -14.60 -4.82
CA ALA A 119 -0.52 -13.75 -4.15
C ALA A 119 0.71 -14.55 -3.65
N LEU A 120 0.55 -15.85 -3.41
CA LEU A 120 1.61 -16.73 -2.91
C LEU A 120 2.25 -17.63 -3.98
N LYS A 121 1.70 -17.70 -5.20
CA LYS A 121 2.10 -18.66 -6.24
C LYS A 121 3.39 -18.26 -6.98
N ASP A 122 3.62 -16.97 -7.20
CA ASP A 122 4.62 -16.48 -8.16
C ASP A 122 5.74 -15.63 -7.56
N GLU A 123 6.32 -16.05 -6.44
CA GLU A 123 7.17 -15.16 -5.62
C GLU A 123 6.46 -13.86 -5.21
N GLY A 124 5.11 -13.83 -5.26
CA GLY A 124 4.34 -12.61 -5.06
C GLY A 124 4.82 -11.85 -3.82
N PHE A 125 5.13 -10.59 -4.04
CA PHE A 125 5.90 -9.82 -3.08
C PHE A 125 4.95 -8.94 -2.29
N GLY A 126 5.04 -9.10 -0.98
CA GLY A 126 4.41 -8.19 -0.05
C GLY A 126 5.06 -6.81 -0.08
N MET A 127 4.37 -5.87 0.55
CA MET A 127 4.81 -4.52 0.80
C MET A 127 5.23 -4.36 2.26
N ILE A 128 6.39 -3.76 2.50
CA ILE A 128 6.83 -3.37 3.84
C ILE A 128 6.51 -1.88 4.06
N ILE A 129 5.96 -1.56 5.23
CA ILE A 129 5.89 -0.18 5.70
C ILE A 129 7.20 0.16 6.38
N ILE A 130 7.91 1.17 5.88
CA ILE A 130 9.07 1.72 6.56
C ILE A 130 8.71 3.07 7.17
N PRO A 131 8.79 3.20 8.51
CA PRO A 131 8.69 4.48 9.19
C PRO A 131 9.77 5.41 8.66
N THR A 132 9.39 6.64 8.33
CA THR A 132 10.33 7.65 7.86
C THR A 132 10.02 8.95 8.58
N PRO A 133 11.00 9.59 9.25
CA PRO A 133 10.77 10.83 9.96
C PRO A 133 10.58 11.96 8.94
N CYS A 134 9.32 12.26 8.64
CA CYS A 134 8.99 13.42 7.84
C CYS A 134 8.79 14.64 8.72
N GLN A 135 9.46 15.75 8.38
CA GLN A 135 9.14 17.02 9.01
C GLN A 135 7.72 17.45 8.58
N PRO A 136 6.91 18.01 9.50
CA PRO A 136 5.53 18.44 9.24
C PRO A 136 5.38 19.42 8.08
#